data_AF-A0AAQ5YQ95-F1
#
_entry.id   AF-A0AAQ5YQ95-F1
#
_cell.length_a   1.000
_cell.length_b   1.000
_cell.length_c   1.000
_cell.angle_alpha   90.00
_cell.angle_beta   90.00
_cell.angle_gamma   90.00
#
_symmetry.space_group_name_H-M   'P 1'
#
loop_
_entity.id
_entity.type
_entity.pdbx_description
1 polymer ?
#
loop_
_entity_poly.entity_id
_entity_poly.type
_entity_poly.pdbx_seq_one_letter_code
_entity_poly.pdbx_strand_id
1 'polypeptide(L)'
;MKLCLTLLSCEPPITKLLTLRNLSSDSVVALDLPDLFLSEFPPCPLYSPVLLAAVLFGVVWSVTEDECLPGGNLFGITILFICALIGGKLVSLIRLPKLPPFPPLLGMLLMGFLLRNIPVVTDGVYINYKWSASLRNIALAVILARAGLGLDPTALRKLKSVCIRVATGPCLIEACTVALVSHFLMGLPWVWGFILGFVLGAVSPAVVVPSVLLLQKDGYGVEQGIPTLLMAAGSFDDIFAITGFTTCVGMAFATGSTWYNLLRGGLEVLGGTVVGILLGFLIQYFPSVDQKYIVMKRSFLVLGLSVFAVFGSSVAGFPGSGGLCTLVLAFLAGYGWGTDKVRVEEVVGWAWDVFEPLLFGLIGAEIRVSELEGNTVGLGIASLLIALLVRVLFTFVCVLCAGFNMKEKVFIALAWMPKATVQAAIGSTALDMARGKEGQQELQKYGMDVLTVAVLSILLTAPVGAVIIGLSGPYLLQKPKNSPVMFAESSICAFL
;
A
#
# COMPACT_ATOMS: atom_id res chain seq x y z
N MET A 1 33.97 -9.64 -17.66
CA MET A 1 33.41 -10.89 -17.05
C MET A 1 33.87 -11.14 -15.62
N LYS A 2 35.13 -10.88 -15.22
CA LYS A 2 35.56 -10.96 -13.79
C LYS A 2 35.01 -9.87 -12.87
N LEU A 3 34.60 -8.71 -13.40
CA LEU A 3 34.01 -7.62 -12.60
C LEU A 3 32.55 -7.88 -12.17
N CYS A 4 31.85 -8.81 -12.85
CA CYS A 4 30.46 -9.16 -12.53
C CYS A 4 30.38 -10.24 -11.42
N LEU A 5 31.46 -11.01 -11.21
CA LEU A 5 31.58 -11.98 -10.13
C LEU A 5 32.03 -11.36 -8.80
N THR A 6 32.75 -10.23 -8.82
CA THR A 6 33.15 -9.54 -7.58
C THR A 6 31.98 -8.83 -6.89
N LEU A 7 30.91 -8.51 -7.62
CA LEU A 7 29.69 -7.90 -7.07
C LEU A 7 28.78 -8.92 -6.33
N LEU A 8 29.06 -10.22 -6.44
CA LEU A 8 28.35 -11.29 -5.73
C LEU A 8 29.07 -11.77 -4.44
N SER A 9 30.20 -11.16 -4.09
CA SER A 9 31.03 -11.55 -2.93
C SER A 9 31.25 -10.44 -1.88
N CYS A 10 30.42 -9.40 -1.84
CA CYS A 10 30.44 -8.47 -0.71
C CYS A 10 29.76 -9.11 0.51
N GLU A 11 30.53 -9.82 1.34
CA GLU A 11 30.17 -10.11 2.73
C GLU A 11 30.08 -8.80 3.54
N PRO A 12 29.02 -8.54 4.31
CA PRO A 12 29.10 -7.60 5.41
C PRO A 12 29.80 -8.28 6.61
N PRO A 13 30.54 -7.54 7.46
CA PRO A 13 31.28 -8.11 8.59
C PRO A 13 30.33 -8.52 9.72
N ILE A 14 29.91 -9.78 9.74
CA ILE A 14 29.01 -10.39 10.75
C ILE A 14 29.67 -10.52 12.14
N THR A 15 30.97 -10.28 12.27
CA THR A 15 31.74 -10.56 13.49
C THR A 15 31.50 -9.58 14.66
N LYS A 16 30.86 -8.42 14.45
CA LYS A 16 30.52 -7.48 15.55
C LYS A 16 29.12 -7.66 16.16
N LEU A 17 28.23 -8.41 15.50
CA LEU A 17 26.88 -8.71 16.03
C LEU A 17 26.87 -9.88 17.02
N LEU A 18 27.88 -10.76 16.95
CA LEU A 18 27.99 -11.92 17.86
C LEU A 18 28.41 -11.53 19.28
N THR A 19 29.12 -10.42 19.47
CA THR A 19 29.59 -10.00 20.81
C THR A 19 28.53 -9.29 21.65
N LEU A 20 27.44 -8.81 21.03
CA LEU A 20 26.31 -8.18 21.74
C LEU A 20 25.21 -9.19 22.15
N ARG A 21 25.36 -10.47 21.80
CA ARG A 21 24.33 -11.51 22.05
C ARG A 21 24.47 -12.25 23.38
N ASN A 22 25.46 -11.89 24.22
CA ASN A 22 25.67 -12.51 25.53
C ASN A 22 25.03 -11.74 26.71
N LEU A 23 24.13 -10.79 26.45
CA LEU A 23 23.32 -10.14 27.49
C LEU A 23 21.85 -10.62 27.37
N SER A 24 21.52 -11.55 28.27
CA SER A 24 20.21 -11.99 28.77
C SER A 24 18.95 -11.78 27.92
N SER A 25 18.27 -12.89 27.61
CA SER A 25 16.85 -12.98 27.29
C SER A 25 16.00 -12.11 28.23
N ASP A 26 15.42 -11.02 27.70
CA ASP A 26 14.16 -10.36 28.14
C ASP A 26 13.94 -8.95 27.55
N SER A 27 14.69 -8.57 26.51
CA SER A 27 14.50 -7.27 25.86
C SER A 27 14.75 -7.35 24.35
N VAL A 28 13.75 -7.82 23.61
CA VAL A 28 13.68 -7.60 22.16
C VAL A 28 13.23 -6.15 21.94
N VAL A 29 14.17 -5.24 22.15
CA VAL A 29 14.05 -3.84 21.75
C VAL A 29 13.99 -3.83 20.23
N ALA A 30 12.82 -3.50 19.69
CA ALA A 30 12.64 -3.14 18.30
C ALA A 30 13.41 -1.84 18.04
N LEU A 31 14.69 -2.00 17.69
CA LEU A 31 15.49 -0.94 17.10
C LEU A 31 14.84 -0.51 15.79
N ASP A 32 14.59 0.79 15.72
CA ASP A 32 14.13 1.48 14.53
C ASP A 32 15.13 1.36 13.38
N LEU A 33 14.79 0.52 12.40
CA LEU A 33 15.56 0.40 11.16
C LEU A 33 15.05 1.21 9.95
N PRO A 34 14.16 2.21 10.04
CA PRO A 34 14.11 3.27 9.01
C PRO A 34 15.32 4.22 9.09
N ASP A 35 15.97 4.33 10.26
CA ASP A 35 17.18 5.13 10.45
C ASP A 35 18.47 4.38 10.08
N LEU A 36 18.36 3.06 9.81
CA LEU A 36 19.48 2.24 9.31
C LEU A 36 19.62 2.30 7.79
N PHE A 37 18.72 3.00 7.10
CA PHE A 37 18.93 3.37 5.69
C PHE A 37 19.99 4.47 5.55
N LEU A 38 20.39 5.13 6.64
CA LEU A 38 21.44 6.15 6.69
C LEU A 38 22.70 5.72 7.46
N SER A 39 22.72 4.56 8.12
CA SER A 39 23.89 4.12 8.91
C SER A 39 24.58 2.85 8.40
N GLU A 40 23.96 2.04 7.54
CA GLU A 40 24.60 0.84 6.96
C GLU A 40 25.09 0.99 5.52
N PHE A 41 24.69 2.05 4.83
CA PHE A 41 25.52 2.60 3.76
C PHE A 41 26.41 3.65 4.44
N PRO A 42 27.75 3.69 4.21
CA PRO A 42 28.48 4.92 4.51
C PRO A 42 27.71 6.05 3.83
N PRO A 43 27.69 7.30 4.37
CA PRO A 43 27.04 8.42 3.70
C PRO A 43 27.73 8.61 2.35
N CYS A 44 27.28 7.85 1.36
CA CYS A 44 27.70 7.96 -0.01
C CYS A 44 27.05 9.28 -0.39
N PRO A 45 27.85 10.29 -0.70
CA PRO A 45 27.28 11.59 -0.99
C PRO A 45 26.28 11.41 -2.14
N LEU A 46 25.19 12.19 -2.12
CA LEU A 46 24.03 12.14 -3.03
C LEU A 46 24.39 11.79 -4.50
N TYR A 47 25.60 12.13 -4.93
CA TYR A 47 26.25 11.75 -6.18
C TYR A 47 26.20 10.25 -6.54
N SER A 48 26.33 9.29 -5.61
CA SER A 48 26.39 7.86 -5.96
C SER A 48 25.08 7.30 -6.56
N PRO A 49 23.90 7.46 -5.93
CA PRO A 49 22.64 7.04 -6.54
C PRO A 49 22.28 7.87 -7.78
N VAL A 50 22.63 9.16 -7.81
CA VAL A 50 22.42 10.03 -8.97
C VAL A 50 23.26 9.57 -10.18
N LEU A 51 24.51 9.20 -9.94
CA LEU A 51 25.40 8.66 -10.97
C LEU A 51 24.90 7.30 -11.47
N LEU A 52 24.42 6.42 -10.59
CA LEU A 52 23.86 5.13 -10.98
C LEU A 52 22.60 5.31 -11.84
N ALA A 53 21.71 6.23 -11.46
CA ALA A 53 20.52 6.58 -12.23
C ALA A 53 20.88 7.19 -13.59
N ALA A 54 21.90 8.06 -13.64
CA ALA A 54 22.39 8.65 -14.88
C ALA A 54 23.03 7.60 -15.81
N VAL A 55 23.76 6.63 -15.25
CA VAL A 55 24.33 5.51 -16.01
C VAL A 55 23.23 4.59 -16.54
N LEU A 56 22.25 4.23 -15.70
CA LEU A 56 21.08 3.45 -16.14
C LEU A 56 20.32 4.16 -17.26
N PHE A 57 20.05 5.46 -17.09
CA PHE A 57 19.41 6.27 -18.11
C PHE A 57 20.26 6.37 -19.38
N GLY A 58 21.57 6.54 -19.27
CA GLY A 58 22.50 6.53 -20.41
C GLY A 58 22.52 5.20 -21.16
N VAL A 59 22.40 4.07 -20.45
CA VAL A 59 22.28 2.73 -21.05
C VAL A 59 20.95 2.57 -21.78
N VAL A 60 19.83 2.96 -21.16
CA VAL A 60 18.51 2.92 -21.80
C VAL A 60 18.45 3.86 -23.01
N TRP A 61 19.02 5.05 -22.90
CA TRP A 61 19.17 6.00 -24.01
C TRP A 61 19.97 5.38 -25.17
N SER A 62 21.10 4.73 -24.86
CA SER A 62 21.96 4.11 -25.86
C SER A 62 21.31 2.92 -26.58
N VAL A 63 20.22 2.36 -26.05
CA VAL A 63 19.51 1.21 -26.64
C VAL A 63 18.24 1.66 -27.38
N THR A 64 17.57 2.69 -26.89
CA THR A 64 16.21 3.05 -27.31
C THR A 64 16.10 4.36 -28.08
N GLU A 65 17.22 5.07 -28.27
CA GLU A 65 17.42 6.28 -29.09
C GLU A 65 16.19 7.21 -29.13
N ASP A 66 15.27 7.00 -30.07
CA ASP A 66 14.07 7.83 -30.28
C ASP A 66 13.05 7.82 -29.12
N GLU A 67 12.92 6.72 -28.36
CA GLU A 67 11.96 6.64 -27.24
C GLU A 67 12.44 7.37 -25.96
N CYS A 68 13.71 7.73 -25.90
CA CYS A 68 14.31 8.47 -24.78
C CYS A 68 14.42 9.98 -25.02
N LEU A 69 14.13 10.45 -26.24
CA LEU A 69 14.03 11.87 -26.56
C LEU A 69 12.78 12.52 -25.93
N PRO A 70 12.76 13.86 -25.76
CA PRO A 70 11.55 14.58 -25.35
C PRO A 70 10.38 14.25 -26.28
N GLY A 71 9.24 13.83 -25.72
CA GLY A 71 8.11 13.28 -26.46
C GLY A 71 8.07 11.75 -26.55
N GLY A 72 9.15 11.06 -26.20
CA GLY A 72 9.20 9.60 -26.08
C GLY A 72 8.59 9.07 -24.77
N ASN A 73 8.06 7.84 -24.82
CA ASN A 73 7.37 7.23 -23.68
C ASN A 73 8.31 6.93 -22.50
N LEU A 74 9.52 6.44 -22.78
CA LEU A 74 10.53 6.13 -21.74
C LEU A 74 11.07 7.40 -21.09
N PHE A 75 11.22 8.48 -21.86
CA PHE A 75 11.54 9.80 -21.32
C PHE A 75 10.47 10.24 -20.31
N GLY A 76 9.19 10.14 -20.69
CA GLY A 76 8.09 10.55 -19.82
C GLY A 76 8.04 9.79 -18.50
N ILE A 77 8.21 8.46 -18.55
CA ILE A 77 8.23 7.60 -17.35
C ILE A 77 9.44 7.92 -16.45
N THR A 78 10.61 8.17 -17.04
CA THR A 78 11.83 8.49 -16.28
C THR A 78 11.69 9.83 -15.55
N ILE A 79 11.24 10.87 -16.26
CA ILE A 79 11.01 12.19 -15.66
C ILE A 79 9.98 12.09 -14.55
N LEU A 80 8.88 11.36 -14.78
CA LEU A 80 7.88 11.12 -13.75
C LEU A 80 8.47 10.46 -12.52
N PHE A 81 9.28 9.41 -12.69
CA PHE A 81 9.93 8.71 -11.58
C PHE A 81 10.83 9.64 -10.76
N ILE A 82 11.68 10.43 -11.42
CA ILE A 82 12.58 11.38 -10.76
C ILE A 82 11.77 12.46 -10.02
N CYS A 83 10.77 13.05 -10.67
CA CYS A 83 9.91 14.05 -10.05
C CYS A 83 9.15 13.48 -8.85
N ALA A 84 8.62 12.25 -8.96
CA ALA A 84 7.94 11.58 -7.86
C ALA A 84 8.87 11.35 -6.65
N LEU A 85 10.11 10.89 -6.89
CA LEU A 85 11.12 10.74 -5.84
C LEU A 85 11.43 12.09 -5.14
N ILE A 86 11.62 13.16 -5.93
CA ILE A 86 11.87 14.51 -5.39
C ILE A 86 10.66 14.99 -4.59
N GLY A 87 9.44 14.79 -5.10
CA GLY A 87 8.19 15.16 -4.41
C GLY A 87 8.02 14.43 -3.08
N GLY A 88 8.25 13.11 -3.07
CA GLY A 88 8.19 12.31 -1.85
C GLY A 88 9.23 12.76 -0.82
N LYS A 89 10.46 13.05 -1.26
CA LYS A 89 11.51 13.56 -0.37
C LYS A 89 11.16 14.95 0.16
N LEU A 90 10.66 15.85 -0.69
CA LEU A 90 10.27 17.21 -0.30
C LEU A 90 9.19 17.18 0.79
N VAL A 91 8.15 16.35 0.63
CA VAL A 91 7.12 16.17 1.66
C VAL A 91 7.68 15.56 2.94
N SER A 92 8.62 14.60 2.83
CA SER A 92 9.28 14.00 4.01
C SER A 92 10.14 14.99 4.81
N LEU A 93 10.61 16.08 4.18
CA LEU A 93 11.37 17.15 4.85
C LEU A 93 10.47 18.09 5.66
N ILE A 94 9.17 18.13 5.37
CA ILE A 94 8.19 18.91 6.13
C ILE A 94 7.92 18.16 7.45
N ARG A 95 8.84 18.31 8.41
CA ARG A 95 8.67 17.80 9.78
C ARG A 95 8.18 18.92 10.68
N LEU A 96 6.96 18.78 11.17
CA LEU A 96 6.42 19.66 12.21
C LEU A 96 6.74 19.05 13.59
N PRO A 97 7.29 19.82 14.55
CA PRO A 97 7.85 19.29 15.80
C PRO A 97 6.85 18.61 16.76
N LYS A 98 5.56 18.56 16.42
CA LYS A 98 4.50 17.92 17.22
C LYS A 98 3.62 16.95 16.42
N LEU A 99 3.93 16.71 15.15
CA LEU A 99 3.10 15.91 14.25
C LEU A 99 3.93 14.77 13.65
N PRO A 100 3.30 13.61 13.37
CA PRO A 100 3.97 12.53 12.66
C PRO A 100 4.37 13.01 11.25
N PRO A 101 5.42 12.41 10.67
CA PRO A 101 5.88 12.79 9.34
C PRO A 101 4.74 12.64 8.33
N PHE A 102 4.59 13.63 7.45
CA PHE A 102 3.63 13.54 6.37
C PHE A 102 3.97 12.36 5.45
N PRO A 103 2.95 11.60 4.98
CA PRO A 103 3.19 10.46 4.10
C PRO A 103 3.91 10.87 2.81
N PRO A 104 5.10 10.33 2.48
CA PRO A 104 5.84 10.68 1.27
C PRO A 104 5.05 10.45 -0.03
N LEU A 105 4.17 9.44 -0.03
CA LEU A 105 3.23 9.13 -1.12
C LEU A 105 2.40 10.33 -1.60
N LEU A 106 2.10 11.29 -0.71
CA LEU A 106 1.38 12.51 -1.09
C LEU A 106 2.19 13.35 -2.07
N GLY A 107 3.50 13.50 -1.80
CA GLY A 107 4.40 14.26 -2.67
C GLY A 107 4.64 13.59 -4.02
N MET A 108 4.73 12.26 -4.03
CA MET A 108 4.88 11.47 -5.26
C MET A 108 3.66 11.65 -6.17
N LEU A 109 2.45 11.56 -5.61
CA LEU A 109 1.19 11.74 -6.33
C LEU A 109 1.03 13.18 -6.84
N LEU A 110 1.30 14.18 -5.99
CA LEU A 110 1.20 15.59 -6.40
C LEU A 110 2.16 15.93 -7.55
N MET A 111 3.37 15.38 -7.56
CA MET A 111 4.30 15.60 -8.69
C MET A 111 3.77 15.00 -9.98
N GLY A 112 3.21 13.79 -9.96
CA GLY A 112 2.53 13.22 -11.11
C GLY A 112 1.39 14.10 -11.63
N PHE A 113 0.55 14.59 -10.71
CA PHE A 113 -0.55 15.51 -11.03
C PHE A 113 -0.05 16.81 -11.66
N LEU A 114 1.02 17.41 -11.12
CA LEU A 114 1.61 18.64 -11.67
C LEU A 114 2.20 18.42 -13.06
N LEU A 115 2.93 17.33 -13.27
CA LEU A 115 3.52 16.98 -14.58
C LEU A 115 2.45 16.88 -15.68
N ARG A 116 1.26 16.39 -15.34
CA ARG A 116 0.16 16.23 -16.31
C ARG A 116 -0.61 17.51 -16.61
N ASN A 117 -0.64 18.46 -15.68
CA ASN A 117 -1.51 19.64 -15.76
C ASN A 117 -0.76 20.93 -16.08
N ILE A 118 0.58 20.91 -16.13
CA ILE A 118 1.40 22.04 -16.60
C ILE A 118 1.63 21.88 -18.11
N PRO A 119 1.07 22.77 -18.96
CA PRO A 119 1.08 22.60 -20.42
C PRO A 119 2.50 22.56 -21.01
N VAL A 120 3.42 23.39 -20.51
CA VAL A 120 4.82 23.44 -20.95
C VAL A 120 5.56 22.11 -20.71
N VAL A 121 5.17 21.36 -19.69
CA VAL A 121 5.79 20.07 -19.34
C VAL A 121 5.09 18.90 -20.05
N THR A 122 3.79 19.04 -20.29
CA THR A 122 2.97 18.00 -20.93
C THR A 122 3.38 17.73 -22.37
N ASP A 123 3.77 18.76 -23.11
CA ASP A 123 4.25 18.62 -24.50
C ASP A 123 5.58 17.86 -24.59
N GLY A 124 6.41 17.89 -23.53
CA GLY A 124 7.68 17.16 -23.46
C GLY A 124 7.60 15.79 -22.79
N VAL A 125 6.59 15.54 -21.94
CA VAL A 125 6.42 14.33 -21.12
C VAL A 125 5.18 13.56 -21.59
N TYR A 126 5.37 12.72 -22.61
CA TYR A 126 4.35 11.80 -23.07
C TYR A 126 4.46 10.46 -22.34
N ILE A 127 3.35 9.99 -21.77
CA ILE A 127 3.26 8.67 -21.12
C ILE A 127 2.11 7.93 -21.76
N ASN A 128 2.42 6.78 -22.36
CA ASN A 128 1.41 5.91 -22.95
C ASN A 128 0.62 5.21 -21.83
N TYR A 129 -0.72 5.24 -21.93
CA TYR A 129 -1.60 4.65 -20.91
C TYR A 129 -1.37 3.13 -20.73
N LYS A 130 -0.98 2.38 -21.77
CA LYS A 130 -0.72 0.93 -21.66
C LYS A 130 0.50 0.63 -20.81
N TRP A 131 1.57 1.43 -20.98
CA TRP A 131 2.77 1.33 -20.16
C TRP A 131 2.50 1.77 -18.72
N SER A 132 1.75 2.87 -18.56
CA SER A 132 1.28 3.33 -17.24
C SER A 132 0.51 2.24 -16.50
N ALA A 133 -0.54 1.68 -17.13
CA ALA A 133 -1.35 0.60 -16.58
C ALA A 133 -0.51 -0.64 -16.22
N SER A 134 0.45 -1.01 -17.08
CA SER A 134 1.34 -2.15 -16.83
C SER A 134 2.23 -1.92 -15.62
N LEU A 135 2.87 -0.75 -15.50
CA LEU A 135 3.70 -0.40 -14.34
C LEU A 135 2.88 -0.33 -13.04
N ARG A 136 1.65 0.22 -13.10
CA ARG A 136 0.72 0.22 -11.96
C ARG A 136 0.33 -1.20 -11.54
N ASN A 137 0.07 -2.10 -12.49
CA ASN A 137 -0.25 -3.50 -12.19
C ASN A 137 0.95 -4.29 -11.62
N ILE A 138 2.18 -3.98 -12.04
CA ILE A 138 3.39 -4.54 -11.42
C ILE A 138 3.49 -4.04 -9.97
N ALA A 139 3.33 -2.72 -9.75
CA ALA A 139 3.34 -2.16 -8.41
C ALA A 139 2.23 -2.72 -7.51
N LEU A 140 1.03 -2.93 -8.06
CA LEU A 140 -0.09 -3.63 -7.40
C LEU A 140 0.31 -5.05 -6.98
N ALA A 141 0.97 -5.82 -7.86
CA ALA A 141 1.44 -7.15 -7.50
C ALA A 141 2.47 -7.11 -6.36
N VAL A 142 3.41 -6.16 -6.40
CA VAL A 142 4.46 -6.00 -5.39
C VAL A 142 3.86 -5.61 -4.02
N ILE A 143 2.91 -4.66 -3.98
CA ILE A 143 2.28 -4.26 -2.71
C ILE A 143 1.43 -5.37 -2.11
N LEU A 144 0.73 -6.14 -2.94
CA LEU A 144 -0.08 -7.27 -2.45
C LEU A 144 0.79 -8.42 -1.95
N ALA A 145 1.93 -8.67 -2.59
CA ALA A 145 2.92 -9.61 -2.11
C ALA A 145 3.48 -9.16 -0.75
N ARG A 146 3.82 -7.87 -0.62
CA ARG A 146 4.26 -7.29 0.66
C ARG A 146 3.21 -7.40 1.74
N ALA A 147 1.95 -7.09 1.43
CA ALA A 147 0.83 -7.18 2.36
C ALA A 147 0.60 -8.62 2.82
N GLY A 148 0.61 -9.59 1.88
CA GLY A 148 0.49 -11.01 2.20
C GLY A 148 1.61 -11.50 3.12
N LEU A 149 2.87 -11.09 2.86
CA LEU A 149 4.00 -11.38 3.74
C LEU A 149 3.86 -10.67 5.10
N GLY A 150 3.39 -9.43 5.17
CA GLY A 150 3.25 -8.69 6.43
C GLY A 150 2.21 -9.25 7.41
N LEU A 151 1.32 -10.14 6.97
CA LEU A 151 0.29 -10.74 7.81
C LEU A 151 0.86 -11.65 8.91
N ASP A 152 0.48 -11.40 10.16
CA ASP A 152 0.84 -12.24 11.31
C ASP A 152 -0.24 -13.32 11.56
N PRO A 153 0.04 -14.61 11.30
CA PRO A 153 -0.91 -15.70 11.52
C PRO A 153 -1.29 -15.88 13.00
N THR A 154 -0.40 -15.51 13.91
CA THR A 154 -0.60 -15.63 15.36
C THR A 154 -1.55 -14.55 15.87
N ALA A 155 -1.34 -13.30 15.47
CA ALA A 155 -2.29 -12.21 15.74
C ALA A 155 -3.67 -12.48 15.13
N LEU A 156 -3.73 -12.98 13.88
CA LEU A 156 -4.99 -13.36 13.21
C LEU A 156 -5.77 -14.40 14.02
N ARG A 157 -5.08 -15.42 14.56
CA ARG A 157 -5.73 -16.48 15.36
C ARG A 157 -6.19 -15.98 16.72
N LYS A 158 -5.41 -15.11 17.37
CA LYS A 158 -5.67 -14.60 18.73
C LYS A 158 -6.80 -13.57 18.77
N LEU A 159 -6.93 -12.72 17.74
CA LEU A 159 -7.88 -11.61 17.72
C LEU A 159 -9.07 -11.83 16.78
N LYS A 160 -9.29 -13.06 16.29
CA LYS A 160 -10.22 -13.39 15.19
C LYS A 160 -11.59 -12.71 15.25
N SER A 161 -12.28 -12.68 16.40
CA SER A 161 -13.65 -12.15 16.45
C SER A 161 -13.71 -10.62 16.40
N VAL A 162 -12.79 -9.92 17.09
CA VAL A 162 -12.78 -8.45 17.11
C VAL A 162 -12.13 -7.91 15.85
N CYS A 163 -11.03 -8.53 15.42
CA CYS A 163 -10.31 -8.17 14.20
C CYS A 163 -11.21 -8.29 12.96
N ILE A 164 -11.93 -9.42 12.79
CA ILE A 164 -12.87 -9.58 11.68
C ILE A 164 -13.99 -8.54 11.76
N ARG A 165 -14.60 -8.33 12.92
CA ARG A 165 -15.71 -7.37 13.07
C ARG A 165 -15.30 -5.93 12.72
N VAL A 166 -14.11 -5.50 13.18
CA VAL A 166 -13.57 -4.15 12.93
C VAL A 166 -13.06 -4.00 11.49
N ALA A 167 -12.59 -5.08 10.86
CA ALA A 167 -12.14 -5.04 9.48
C ALA A 167 -13.30 -5.10 8.48
N THR A 168 -14.28 -6.00 8.65
CA THR A 168 -15.37 -6.16 7.66
C THR A 168 -16.51 -5.18 7.86
N GLY A 169 -16.88 -4.90 9.11
CA GLY A 169 -18.07 -4.10 9.42
C GLY A 169 -17.99 -2.68 8.86
N PRO A 170 -17.01 -1.87 9.28
CA PRO A 170 -16.75 -0.53 8.74
C PRO A 170 -16.53 -0.50 7.23
N CYS A 171 -15.77 -1.46 6.69
CA CYS A 171 -15.53 -1.53 5.25
C CYS A 171 -16.83 -1.75 4.46
N LEU A 172 -17.66 -2.71 4.87
CA LEU A 172 -18.91 -3.03 4.18
C LEU A 172 -19.93 -1.90 4.27
N ILE A 173 -20.11 -1.30 5.45
CA ILE A 173 -21.06 -0.19 5.61
C ILE A 173 -20.60 1.04 4.84
N GLU A 174 -19.29 1.32 4.81
CA GLU A 174 -18.75 2.42 4.02
C GLU A 174 -18.96 2.15 2.53
N ALA A 175 -18.65 0.93 2.06
CA ALA A 175 -18.88 0.56 0.66
C ALA A 175 -20.35 0.69 0.25
N CYS A 176 -21.29 0.25 1.10
CA CYS A 176 -22.72 0.43 0.86
C CYS A 176 -23.14 1.91 0.88
N THR A 177 -22.59 2.70 1.80
CA THR A 177 -22.87 4.13 1.91
C THR A 177 -22.39 4.87 0.67
N VAL A 178 -21.16 4.61 0.23
CA VAL A 178 -20.60 5.17 -1.00
C VAL A 178 -21.40 4.72 -2.21
N ALA A 179 -21.79 3.45 -2.31
CA ALA A 179 -22.60 2.96 -3.42
C ALA A 179 -23.95 3.70 -3.51
N LEU A 180 -24.64 3.85 -2.38
CA LEU A 180 -25.91 4.57 -2.30
C LEU A 180 -25.72 6.05 -2.65
N VAL A 181 -24.76 6.71 -2.02
CA VAL A 181 -24.52 8.15 -2.19
C VAL A 181 -24.05 8.45 -3.61
N SER A 182 -23.12 7.69 -4.17
CA SER A 182 -22.64 7.90 -5.54
C SER A 182 -23.70 7.59 -6.60
N HIS A 183 -24.60 6.64 -6.35
CA HIS A 183 -25.74 6.40 -7.25
C HIS A 183 -26.66 7.62 -7.33
N PHE A 184 -27.02 8.21 -6.18
CA PHE A 184 -27.96 9.34 -6.14
C PHE A 184 -27.31 10.71 -6.40
N LEU A 185 -26.07 10.93 -5.98
CA LEU A 185 -25.38 12.22 -6.16
C LEU A 185 -24.66 12.30 -7.51
N MET A 186 -23.96 11.24 -7.92
CA MET A 186 -23.11 11.25 -9.13
C MET A 186 -23.77 10.55 -10.33
N GLY A 187 -24.91 9.87 -10.13
CA GLY A 187 -25.60 9.13 -11.20
C GLY A 187 -24.88 7.85 -11.62
N LEU A 188 -23.95 7.32 -10.81
CA LEU A 188 -23.25 6.08 -11.14
C LEU A 188 -24.19 4.87 -11.06
N PRO A 189 -24.12 3.89 -11.98
CA PRO A 189 -24.86 2.63 -11.84
C PRO A 189 -24.48 1.90 -10.54
N TRP A 190 -25.40 1.12 -9.97
CA TRP A 190 -25.17 0.40 -8.70
C TRP A 190 -23.84 -0.37 -8.64
N VAL A 191 -23.49 -1.09 -9.70
CA VAL A 191 -22.23 -1.86 -9.75
C VAL A 191 -21.01 -0.93 -9.66
N TRP A 192 -21.02 0.19 -10.38
CA TRP A 192 -19.96 1.20 -10.33
C TRP A 192 -19.91 1.93 -8.99
N GLY A 193 -21.07 2.17 -8.37
CA GLY A 193 -21.14 2.67 -7.00
C GLY A 193 -20.51 1.72 -5.99
N PHE A 194 -20.71 0.41 -6.13
CA PHE A 194 -20.03 -0.59 -5.29
C PHE A 194 -18.54 -0.72 -5.61
N ILE A 195 -18.13 -0.60 -6.88
CA ILE A 195 -16.72 -0.51 -7.25
C ILE A 195 -16.07 0.66 -6.51
N LEU A 196 -16.66 1.86 -6.59
CA LEU A 196 -16.18 3.04 -5.85
C LEU A 196 -16.19 2.78 -4.34
N GLY A 197 -17.25 2.16 -3.83
CA GLY A 197 -17.41 1.83 -2.42
C GLY A 197 -16.32 0.92 -1.88
N PHE A 198 -15.95 -0.13 -2.60
CA PHE A 198 -14.86 -1.02 -2.19
C PHE A 198 -13.47 -0.41 -2.41
N VAL A 199 -13.28 0.45 -3.42
CA VAL A 199 -12.05 1.26 -3.55
C VAL A 199 -11.89 2.16 -2.33
N LEU A 200 -12.93 2.88 -1.94
CA LEU A 200 -12.89 3.76 -0.79
C LEU A 200 -12.87 2.99 0.54
N GLY A 201 -13.53 1.84 0.66
CA GLY A 201 -13.72 1.13 1.91
C GLY A 201 -12.43 0.65 2.62
N ALA A 202 -11.30 0.58 1.89
CA ALA A 202 -10.01 0.13 2.42
C ALA A 202 -9.28 1.20 3.25
N VAL A 203 -8.79 0.84 4.44
CA VAL A 203 -7.86 1.66 5.23
C VAL A 203 -6.44 1.48 4.71
N SER A 204 -5.63 2.53 4.64
CA SER A 204 -4.25 2.37 4.18
C SER A 204 -3.24 2.07 5.31
N PRO A 205 -2.59 0.88 5.31
CA PRO A 205 -1.53 0.56 6.25
C PRO A 205 -0.34 1.51 6.17
N ALA A 206 -0.01 2.05 4.98
CA ALA A 206 1.12 2.95 4.81
C ALA A 206 1.03 4.27 5.61
N VAL A 207 -0.17 4.65 6.05
CA VAL A 207 -0.37 5.84 6.91
C VAL A 207 -0.58 5.42 8.36
N VAL A 208 -1.37 4.36 8.58
CA VAL A 208 -1.71 3.87 9.91
C VAL A 208 -0.50 3.21 10.60
N VAL A 209 0.20 2.30 9.92
CA VAL A 209 1.27 1.48 10.52
C VAL A 209 2.43 2.34 11.04
N PRO A 210 3.03 3.27 10.27
CA PRO A 210 4.13 4.09 10.80
C PRO A 210 3.69 4.93 12.02
N SER A 211 2.49 5.50 11.96
CA SER A 211 1.94 6.34 13.03
C SER A 211 1.68 5.54 14.30
N VAL A 212 1.15 4.33 14.15
CA VAL A 212 0.83 3.41 15.25
C VAL A 212 2.09 2.77 15.84
N LEU A 213 3.11 2.48 15.03
CA LEU A 213 4.40 1.99 15.50
C LEU A 213 5.14 3.03 16.35
N LEU A 214 5.06 4.33 16.00
CA LEU A 214 5.58 5.41 16.85
C LEU A 214 4.88 5.42 18.21
N LEU A 215 3.55 5.33 18.23
CA LEU A 215 2.77 5.25 19.46
C LEU A 215 3.14 4.01 20.29
N GLN A 216 3.37 2.86 19.63
CA GLN A 216 3.78 1.63 20.29
C GLN A 216 5.16 1.76 20.95
N LYS A 217 6.13 2.39 20.30
CA LYS A 217 7.46 2.64 20.89
C LYS A 217 7.41 3.58 22.08
N ASP A 218 6.54 4.58 22.01
CA ASP A 218 6.29 5.49 23.12
C ASP A 218 5.45 4.85 24.25
N GLY A 219 5.04 3.58 24.10
CA GLY A 219 4.31 2.81 25.09
C GLY A 219 2.80 3.09 25.14
N TYR A 220 2.24 3.81 24.17
CA TYR A 220 0.81 4.12 24.13
C TYR A 220 -0.04 2.94 23.65
N GLY A 221 -1.01 2.50 24.46
CA GLY A 221 -2.01 1.50 24.05
C GLY A 221 -1.47 0.08 23.86
N VAL A 222 -0.22 -0.18 24.26
CA VAL A 222 0.48 -1.47 24.11
C VAL A 222 -0.15 -2.55 25.00
N GLU A 223 -0.48 -2.22 26.26
CA GLU A 223 -1.11 -3.17 27.19
C GLU A 223 -2.47 -3.68 26.68
N GLN A 224 -3.22 -2.82 26.00
CA GLN A 224 -4.53 -3.15 25.42
C GLN A 224 -4.41 -3.78 24.03
N GLY A 225 -3.20 -3.86 23.46
CA GLY A 225 -2.97 -4.41 22.13
C GLY A 225 -3.60 -3.60 20.99
N ILE A 226 -3.87 -2.30 21.20
CA ILE A 226 -4.50 -1.44 20.19
C ILE A 226 -3.62 -1.32 18.94
N PRO A 227 -2.30 -1.05 19.04
CA PRO A 227 -1.43 -1.06 17.88
C PRO A 227 -1.50 -2.37 17.07
N THR A 228 -1.41 -3.51 17.76
CA THR A 228 -1.51 -4.83 17.15
C THR A 228 -2.86 -5.07 16.47
N LEU A 229 -3.96 -4.66 17.11
CA LEU A 229 -5.31 -4.75 16.53
C LEU A 229 -5.39 -3.93 15.24
N LEU A 230 -4.91 -2.68 15.25
CA LEU A 230 -4.98 -1.79 14.10
C LEU A 230 -4.14 -2.32 12.92
N MET A 231 -2.93 -2.83 13.18
CA MET A 231 -2.08 -3.43 12.15
C MET A 231 -2.71 -4.71 11.56
N ALA A 232 -3.25 -5.59 12.40
CA ALA A 232 -3.85 -6.84 11.96
C ALA A 232 -5.19 -6.65 11.24
N ALA A 233 -6.09 -5.83 11.80
CA ALA A 233 -7.40 -5.57 11.20
C ALA A 233 -7.28 -4.76 9.91
N GLY A 234 -6.29 -3.88 9.76
CA GLY A 234 -6.10 -3.10 8.53
C GLY A 234 -5.73 -4.00 7.36
N SER A 235 -4.87 -4.99 7.62
CA SER A 235 -4.49 -5.96 6.59
C SER A 235 -5.67 -6.86 6.17
N PHE A 236 -6.59 -7.19 7.09
CA PHE A 236 -7.80 -7.94 6.74
C PHE A 236 -8.85 -7.07 6.02
N ASP A 237 -8.96 -5.80 6.41
CA ASP A 237 -9.80 -4.78 5.76
C ASP A 237 -9.38 -4.64 4.29
N ASP A 238 -8.08 -4.58 4.00
CA ASP A 238 -7.53 -4.56 2.63
C ASP A 238 -7.91 -5.83 1.83
N ILE A 239 -7.76 -7.03 2.42
CA ILE A 239 -8.16 -8.29 1.76
C ILE A 239 -9.64 -8.24 1.39
N PHE A 240 -10.48 -7.85 2.34
CA PHE A 240 -11.92 -7.82 2.16
C PHE A 240 -12.32 -6.78 1.10
N ALA A 241 -11.75 -5.58 1.15
CA ALA A 241 -12.00 -4.51 0.21
C ALA A 241 -11.57 -4.88 -1.22
N ILE A 242 -10.37 -5.43 -1.40
CA ILE A 242 -9.87 -5.87 -2.70
C ILE A 242 -10.72 -7.02 -3.26
N THR A 243 -11.14 -7.96 -2.41
CA THR A 243 -12.02 -9.06 -2.81
C THR A 243 -13.39 -8.54 -3.26
N GLY A 244 -13.96 -7.57 -2.53
CA GLY A 244 -15.21 -6.91 -2.93
C GLY A 244 -15.08 -6.14 -4.23
N PHE A 245 -14.01 -5.35 -4.38
CA PHE A 245 -13.70 -4.61 -5.60
C PHE A 245 -13.58 -5.52 -6.82
N THR A 246 -12.77 -6.58 -6.72
CA THR A 246 -12.54 -7.54 -7.81
C THR A 246 -13.82 -8.26 -8.21
N THR A 247 -14.66 -8.62 -7.24
CA THR A 247 -16.01 -9.18 -7.48
C THR A 247 -16.89 -8.20 -8.26
N CYS A 248 -16.92 -6.91 -7.86
CA CYS A 248 -17.72 -5.89 -8.53
C CYS A 248 -17.21 -5.56 -9.94
N VAL A 249 -15.90 -5.52 -10.14
CA VAL A 249 -15.28 -5.35 -11.47
C VAL A 249 -15.60 -6.55 -12.37
N GLY A 250 -15.48 -7.78 -11.85
CA GLY A 250 -15.89 -8.99 -12.56
C GLY A 250 -17.35 -8.91 -13.01
N MET A 251 -18.25 -8.42 -12.15
CA MET A 251 -19.65 -8.19 -12.50
C MET A 251 -19.86 -7.09 -13.55
N ALA A 252 -19.14 -5.97 -13.45
CA ALA A 252 -19.30 -4.83 -14.37
C ALA A 252 -18.87 -5.15 -15.80
N PHE A 253 -17.85 -6.00 -15.96
CA PHE A 253 -17.28 -6.36 -17.27
C PHE A 253 -17.70 -7.73 -17.77
N ALA A 254 -18.56 -8.45 -17.04
CA ALA A 254 -19.11 -9.72 -17.49
C ALA A 254 -20.21 -9.55 -18.54
N THR A 255 -20.12 -10.37 -19.58
CA THR A 255 -21.14 -10.50 -20.63
C THR A 255 -22.06 -11.66 -20.25
N GLY A 256 -23.27 -11.37 -19.77
CA GLY A 256 -24.23 -12.39 -19.34
C GLY A 256 -25.40 -11.83 -18.51
N SER A 257 -26.27 -12.72 -18.04
CA SER A 257 -27.36 -12.36 -17.12
C SER A 257 -26.82 -11.96 -15.75
N THR A 258 -27.57 -11.16 -14.99
CA THR A 258 -27.18 -10.70 -13.64
C THR A 258 -26.77 -11.85 -12.72
N TRP A 259 -27.45 -13.00 -12.81
CA TRP A 259 -27.13 -14.20 -12.04
C TRP A 259 -25.78 -14.82 -12.46
N TYR A 260 -25.52 -14.90 -13.76
CA TYR A 260 -24.23 -15.37 -14.28
C TYR A 260 -23.08 -14.44 -13.87
N ASN A 261 -23.30 -13.13 -13.88
CA ASN A 261 -22.29 -12.15 -13.48
C ASN A 261 -21.96 -12.25 -11.98
N LEU A 262 -22.97 -12.47 -11.13
CA LEU A 262 -22.76 -12.71 -9.69
C LEU A 262 -21.98 -14.00 -9.42
N LEU A 263 -22.35 -15.09 -10.10
CA LEU A 263 -21.62 -16.36 -10.02
C LEU A 263 -20.18 -16.22 -10.50
N ARG A 264 -19.94 -15.47 -11.58
CA ARG A 264 -18.60 -15.19 -12.08
C ARG A 264 -17.75 -14.44 -11.07
N GLY A 265 -18.31 -13.41 -10.41
CA GLY A 265 -17.62 -12.71 -9.33
C GLY A 265 -17.18 -13.67 -8.21
N GLY A 266 -18.08 -14.55 -7.76
CA GLY A 266 -17.74 -15.60 -6.79
C GLY A 266 -16.68 -16.60 -7.30
N LEU A 267 -16.74 -16.97 -8.57
CA LEU A 267 -15.75 -17.85 -9.21
C LEU A 267 -14.37 -17.19 -9.32
N GLU A 268 -14.28 -15.88 -9.54
CA GLU A 268 -13.01 -15.15 -9.56
C GLU A 268 -12.33 -15.16 -8.19
N VAL A 269 -13.11 -14.96 -7.13
CA VAL A 269 -12.63 -15.04 -5.74
C VAL A 269 -12.17 -16.45 -5.40
N LEU A 270 -12.99 -17.46 -5.72
CA LEU A 270 -12.64 -18.86 -5.49
C LEU A 270 -11.42 -19.28 -6.31
N GLY A 271 -11.37 -18.91 -7.59
CA GLY A 271 -10.26 -19.21 -8.50
C GLY A 271 -8.95 -18.58 -8.02
N GLY A 272 -8.98 -17.29 -7.68
CA GLY A 272 -7.81 -16.58 -7.15
C GLY A 272 -7.31 -17.20 -5.85
N THR A 273 -8.23 -17.56 -4.94
CA THR A 273 -7.88 -18.23 -3.67
C THR A 273 -7.27 -19.61 -3.91
N VAL A 274 -7.89 -20.46 -4.74
CA VAL A 274 -7.41 -21.82 -5.01
C VAL A 274 -6.03 -21.80 -5.67
N VAL A 275 -5.85 -20.98 -6.72
CA VAL A 275 -4.56 -20.84 -7.40
C VAL A 275 -3.50 -20.26 -6.45
N GLY A 276 -3.88 -19.25 -5.64
CA GLY A 276 -2.99 -18.68 -4.63
C GLY A 276 -2.55 -19.70 -3.58
N ILE A 277 -3.43 -20.58 -3.12
CA ILE A 277 -3.09 -21.69 -2.20
C ILE A 277 -2.14 -22.67 -2.88
N LEU A 278 -2.43 -23.09 -4.11
CA LEU A 278 -1.58 -24.03 -4.85
C LEU A 278 -0.17 -23.47 -5.07
N LEU A 279 -0.08 -22.22 -5.53
CA LEU A 279 1.20 -21.54 -5.71
C LEU A 279 1.90 -21.28 -4.38
N GLY A 280 1.18 -20.87 -3.33
CA GLY A 280 1.76 -20.65 -2.01
C GLY A 280 2.41 -21.90 -1.43
N PHE A 281 1.74 -23.06 -1.54
CA PHE A 281 2.35 -24.35 -1.18
C PHE A 281 3.54 -24.70 -2.09
N LEU A 282 3.46 -24.46 -3.40
CA LEU A 282 4.58 -24.69 -4.32
C LEU A 282 5.83 -23.92 -3.88
N ILE A 283 5.68 -22.63 -3.57
CA ILE A 283 6.76 -21.75 -3.10
C ILE A 283 7.28 -22.17 -1.71
N GLN A 284 6.41 -22.72 -0.86
CA GLN A 284 6.79 -23.18 0.46
C GLN A 284 7.80 -24.34 0.37
N TYR A 285 7.61 -25.26 -0.58
CA TYR A 285 8.49 -26.42 -0.78
C TYR A 285 9.63 -26.16 -1.79
N PHE A 286 9.48 -25.19 -2.69
CA PHE A 286 10.44 -24.87 -3.74
C PHE A 286 10.92 -23.42 -3.59
N PRO A 287 12.22 -23.11 -3.45
CA PRO A 287 13.41 -23.96 -3.61
C PRO A 287 13.78 -24.77 -2.36
N SER A 288 14.38 -25.96 -2.54
CA SER A 288 14.86 -26.81 -1.43
C SER A 288 15.80 -26.06 -0.49
N VAL A 289 15.74 -26.39 0.79
CA VAL A 289 16.52 -25.75 1.88
C VAL A 289 18.04 -25.82 1.63
N ASP A 290 18.47 -26.81 0.86
CA ASP A 290 19.89 -27.08 0.55
C ASP A 290 20.52 -26.09 -0.44
N GLN A 291 19.72 -25.18 -1.03
CA GLN A 291 20.21 -24.26 -2.05
C GLN A 291 20.83 -22.99 -1.45
N LYS A 292 22.00 -22.60 -1.97
CA LYS A 292 22.60 -21.28 -1.69
C LYS A 292 21.66 -20.15 -2.17
N TYR A 293 21.65 -19.05 -1.40
CA TYR A 293 20.83 -17.84 -1.61
C TYR A 293 19.31 -18.09 -1.59
N ILE A 294 18.83 -18.91 -0.65
CA ILE A 294 17.42 -19.28 -0.53
C ILE A 294 16.47 -18.07 -0.40
N VAL A 295 16.85 -17.06 0.38
CA VAL A 295 16.06 -15.84 0.59
C VAL A 295 15.82 -15.13 -0.74
N MET A 296 16.88 -14.85 -1.50
CA MET A 296 16.76 -14.18 -2.80
C MET A 296 15.89 -14.97 -3.78
N LYS A 297 16.09 -16.28 -3.88
CA LYS A 297 15.28 -17.14 -4.76
C LYS A 297 13.80 -17.13 -4.37
N ARG A 298 13.49 -17.24 -3.07
CA ARG A 298 12.12 -17.15 -2.54
C ARG A 298 11.51 -15.79 -2.87
N SER A 299 12.24 -14.69 -2.67
CA SER A 299 11.79 -13.34 -3.01
C SER A 299 11.50 -13.17 -4.50
N PHE A 300 12.41 -13.60 -5.38
CA PHE A 300 12.20 -13.54 -6.83
C PHE A 300 11.01 -14.39 -7.29
N LEU A 301 10.84 -15.58 -6.69
CA LEU A 301 9.73 -16.47 -7.01
C LEU A 301 8.39 -15.89 -6.57
N VAL A 302 8.32 -15.32 -5.36
CA VAL A 302 7.12 -14.63 -4.86
C VAL A 302 6.79 -13.46 -5.77
N LEU A 303 7.73 -12.55 -6.02
CA LEU A 303 7.50 -11.37 -6.85
C LEU A 303 7.13 -11.74 -8.30
N GLY A 304 7.88 -12.67 -8.90
CA GLY A 304 7.64 -13.14 -10.27
C GLY A 304 6.28 -13.81 -10.43
N LEU A 305 5.89 -14.70 -9.51
CA LEU A 305 4.58 -15.35 -9.54
C LEU A 305 3.44 -14.39 -9.20
N SER A 306 3.68 -13.36 -8.38
CA SER A 306 2.71 -12.31 -8.09
C SER A 306 2.40 -11.47 -9.33
N VAL A 307 3.45 -11.02 -10.02
CA VAL A 307 3.30 -10.29 -11.29
C VAL A 307 2.63 -11.19 -12.33
N PHE A 308 3.09 -12.43 -12.46
CA PHE A 308 2.47 -13.40 -13.37
C PHE A 308 0.99 -13.65 -13.04
N ALA A 309 0.59 -13.72 -11.77
CA ALA A 309 -0.81 -13.90 -11.39
C ALA A 309 -1.68 -12.71 -11.81
N VAL A 310 -1.21 -11.47 -11.63
CA VAL A 310 -1.96 -10.27 -12.03
C VAL A 310 -2.13 -10.17 -13.55
N PHE A 311 -1.06 -10.36 -14.32
CA PHE A 311 -1.16 -10.31 -15.79
C PHE A 311 -1.82 -11.56 -16.38
N GLY A 312 -1.50 -12.74 -15.86
CA GLY A 312 -2.02 -14.03 -16.32
C GLY A 312 -3.52 -14.16 -16.09
N SER A 313 -4.04 -13.68 -14.95
CA SER A 313 -5.47 -13.64 -14.68
C SER A 313 -6.23 -12.72 -15.65
N SER A 314 -5.62 -11.60 -16.05
CA SER A 314 -6.19 -10.68 -17.04
C SER A 314 -6.28 -11.34 -18.42
N VAL A 315 -5.25 -12.09 -18.83
CA VAL A 315 -5.25 -12.86 -20.08
C VAL A 315 -6.24 -14.03 -20.04
N ALA A 316 -6.39 -14.69 -18.89
CA ALA A 316 -7.33 -15.79 -18.69
C ALA A 316 -8.81 -15.32 -18.65
N GLY A 317 -9.06 -14.01 -18.74
CA GLY A 317 -10.41 -13.43 -18.70
C GLY A 317 -11.01 -13.34 -17.30
N PHE A 318 -10.21 -13.50 -16.24
CA PHE A 318 -10.62 -13.39 -14.84
C PHE A 318 -9.78 -12.36 -14.10
N PRO A 319 -9.76 -11.10 -14.54
CA PRO A 319 -8.81 -10.12 -14.03
C PRO A 319 -8.96 -9.82 -12.53
N GLY A 320 -10.13 -10.07 -11.94
CA GLY A 320 -10.33 -9.94 -10.49
C GLY A 320 -9.58 -10.98 -9.66
N SER A 321 -9.24 -12.14 -10.23
CA SER A 321 -8.61 -13.24 -9.49
C SER A 321 -7.12 -13.02 -9.17
N GLY A 322 -6.41 -12.22 -9.98
CA GLY A 322 -4.96 -12.07 -9.90
C GLY A 322 -4.47 -11.41 -8.61
N GLY A 323 -5.14 -10.34 -8.17
CA GLY A 323 -4.77 -9.65 -6.93
C GLY A 323 -4.95 -10.54 -5.70
N LEU A 324 -6.07 -11.26 -5.63
CA LEU A 324 -6.33 -12.19 -4.52
C LEU A 324 -5.35 -13.38 -4.53
N CYS A 325 -5.03 -13.92 -5.70
CA CYS A 325 -4.01 -14.94 -5.87
C CYS A 325 -2.66 -14.48 -5.31
N THR A 326 -2.24 -13.25 -5.64
CA THR A 326 -1.00 -12.63 -5.14
C THR A 326 -0.97 -12.49 -3.62
N LEU A 327 -2.09 -12.10 -3.01
CA LEU A 327 -2.16 -11.96 -1.57
C LEU A 327 -2.07 -13.32 -0.87
N VAL A 328 -2.87 -14.29 -1.33
CA VAL A 328 -2.96 -15.62 -0.73
C VAL A 328 -1.66 -16.41 -0.90
N LEU A 329 -1.02 -16.34 -2.07
CA LEU A 329 0.26 -17.03 -2.28
C LEU A 329 1.35 -16.48 -1.37
N ALA A 330 1.45 -15.15 -1.24
CA ALA A 330 2.48 -14.51 -0.43
C ALA A 330 2.29 -14.81 1.06
N PHE A 331 1.04 -14.79 1.55
CA PHE A 331 0.72 -15.17 2.93
C PHE A 331 1.08 -16.61 3.23
N LEU A 332 0.65 -17.55 2.39
CA LEU A 332 0.87 -18.97 2.62
C LEU A 332 2.35 -19.35 2.48
N ALA A 333 3.06 -18.76 1.53
CA ALA A 333 4.50 -18.91 1.39
C ALA A 333 5.22 -18.44 2.67
N GLY A 334 4.88 -17.24 3.16
CA GLY A 334 5.45 -16.67 4.38
C GLY A 334 5.17 -17.49 5.65
N TYR A 335 4.00 -18.14 5.73
CA TYR A 335 3.62 -19.00 6.86
C TYR A 335 4.59 -20.15 7.08
N GLY A 336 5.11 -20.74 6.00
CA GLY A 336 6.01 -21.89 6.06
C GLY A 336 7.47 -21.59 6.33
N TRP A 337 7.87 -20.32 6.35
CA TRP A 337 9.29 -19.92 6.34
C TRP A 337 9.87 -19.49 7.70
N GLY A 338 9.05 -19.41 8.75
CA GLY A 338 9.52 -19.04 10.09
C GLY A 338 10.30 -17.72 10.09
N THR A 339 11.58 -17.76 10.49
CA THR A 339 12.45 -16.57 10.56
C THR A 339 12.90 -16.04 9.20
N ASP A 340 12.93 -16.87 8.16
CA ASP A 340 13.33 -16.43 6.81
C ASP A 340 12.30 -15.47 6.20
N LYS A 341 11.06 -15.51 6.67
CA LYS A 341 9.96 -14.64 6.26
C LYS A 341 10.37 -13.16 6.30
N VAL A 342 10.98 -12.72 7.41
CA VAL A 342 11.37 -11.32 7.62
C VAL A 342 12.39 -10.86 6.58
N ARG A 343 13.33 -11.75 6.21
CA ARG A 343 14.36 -11.45 5.20
C ARG A 343 13.77 -11.41 3.79
N VAL A 344 12.79 -12.25 3.49
CA VAL A 344 12.08 -12.21 2.20
C VAL A 344 11.22 -10.95 2.10
N GLU A 345 10.53 -10.59 3.18
CA GLU A 345 9.74 -9.37 3.30
C GLU A 345 10.60 -8.11 3.09
N GLU A 346 11.83 -8.09 3.60
CA GLU A 346 12.78 -7.00 3.38
C GLU A 346 13.14 -6.82 1.90
N VAL A 347 13.45 -7.91 1.19
CA VAL A 347 13.76 -7.86 -0.26
C VAL A 347 12.54 -7.42 -1.07
N VAL A 348 11.34 -7.86 -0.69
CA VAL A 348 10.08 -7.39 -1.30
C VAL A 348 9.85 -5.91 -0.97
N GLY A 349 10.26 -5.45 0.22
CA GLY A 349 10.30 -4.04 0.60
C GLY A 349 11.17 -3.20 -0.35
N TRP A 350 12.37 -3.66 -0.68
CA TRP A 350 13.22 -2.96 -1.65
C TRP A 350 12.60 -2.89 -3.05
N ALA A 351 11.91 -3.95 -3.49
CA ALA A 351 11.16 -3.89 -4.74
C ALA A 351 10.03 -2.85 -4.66
N TRP A 352 9.32 -2.80 -3.54
CA TRP A 352 8.28 -1.81 -3.30
C TRP A 352 8.82 -0.37 -3.32
N ASP A 353 9.98 -0.11 -2.70
CA ASP A 353 10.58 1.24 -2.67
C ASP A 353 10.88 1.77 -4.09
N VAL A 354 11.11 0.87 -5.07
CA VAL A 354 11.26 1.23 -6.49
C VAL A 354 9.91 1.48 -7.17
N PHE A 355 8.89 0.66 -6.86
CA PHE A 355 7.58 0.74 -7.51
C PHE A 355 6.62 1.74 -6.87
N GLU A 356 6.86 2.17 -5.62
CA GLU A 356 6.02 3.14 -4.91
C GLU A 356 5.97 4.50 -5.62
N PRO A 357 7.09 5.14 -6.00
CA PRO A 357 7.06 6.41 -6.72
C PRO A 357 6.44 6.27 -8.11
N LEU A 358 6.63 5.13 -8.77
CA LEU A 358 6.00 4.83 -10.07
C LEU A 358 4.48 4.75 -9.91
N LEU A 359 3.98 4.01 -8.92
CA LEU A 359 2.55 3.86 -8.70
C LEU A 359 1.89 5.21 -8.45
N PHE A 360 2.32 5.93 -7.42
CA PHE A 360 1.68 7.18 -7.02
C PHE A 360 1.88 8.29 -8.06
N GLY A 361 3.06 8.36 -8.67
CA GLY A 361 3.33 9.31 -9.75
C GLY A 361 2.46 9.05 -10.98
N LEU A 362 2.35 7.81 -11.44
CA LEU A 362 1.55 7.45 -12.62
C LEU A 362 0.05 7.66 -12.39
N ILE A 363 -0.43 7.47 -11.17
CA ILE A 363 -1.82 7.74 -10.81
C ILE A 363 -2.09 9.23 -10.78
N GLY A 364 -1.19 10.03 -10.20
CA GLY A 364 -1.28 11.48 -10.25
C GLY A 364 -1.32 11.99 -11.69
N ALA A 365 -0.47 11.42 -12.55
CA ALA A 365 -0.38 11.77 -13.97
C ALA A 365 -1.57 11.31 -14.81
N GLU A 366 -2.48 10.50 -14.27
CA GLU A 366 -3.69 10.05 -14.96
C GLU A 366 -4.81 11.11 -14.90
N ILE A 367 -4.75 12.04 -13.94
CA ILE A 367 -5.79 13.03 -13.70
C ILE A 367 -5.53 14.29 -14.52
N ARG A 368 -6.49 14.67 -15.36
CA ARG A 368 -6.45 15.89 -16.15
C ARG A 368 -7.53 16.87 -15.72
N VAL A 369 -7.13 18.01 -15.16
CA VAL A 369 -8.06 19.04 -14.68
C VAL A 369 -8.98 19.54 -15.80
N SER A 370 -8.53 19.53 -17.06
CA SER A 370 -9.35 19.88 -18.22
C SER A 370 -10.54 18.93 -18.47
N GLU A 371 -10.45 17.69 -18.00
CA GLU A 371 -11.50 16.66 -18.14
C GLU A 371 -12.37 16.56 -16.87
N LEU A 372 -11.99 17.23 -15.78
CA LEU A 372 -12.71 17.20 -14.51
C LEU A 372 -13.73 18.36 -14.46
N GLU A 373 -15.01 18.02 -14.53
CA GLU A 373 -16.07 18.97 -14.17
C GLU A 373 -16.03 19.26 -12.66
N GLY A 374 -15.88 20.54 -12.28
CA GLY A 374 -15.79 20.93 -10.87
C GLY A 374 -17.00 20.51 -10.03
N ASN A 375 -18.18 20.36 -10.64
CA ASN A 375 -19.37 19.83 -9.98
C ASN A 375 -19.19 18.36 -9.58
N THR A 376 -18.69 17.50 -10.48
CA THR A 376 -18.44 16.08 -10.21
C THR A 376 -17.38 15.89 -9.12
N VAL A 377 -16.34 16.74 -9.10
CA VAL A 377 -15.34 16.77 -8.02
C VAL A 377 -15.98 17.12 -6.68
N GLY A 378 -16.82 18.16 -6.65
CA GLY A 378 -17.54 18.55 -5.43
C GLY A 378 -18.46 17.45 -4.91
N LEU A 379 -19.22 16.79 -5.79
CA LEU A 379 -20.09 15.66 -5.46
C LEU A 379 -19.28 14.46 -4.97
N GLY A 380 -18.12 14.20 -5.57
CA GLY A 380 -17.17 13.18 -5.14
C GLY A 380 -16.65 13.42 -3.72
N ILE A 381 -16.22 14.65 -3.41
CA ILE A 381 -15.79 15.04 -2.06
C ILE A 381 -16.94 14.92 -1.06
N ALA A 382 -18.15 15.35 -1.43
CA ALA A 382 -19.32 15.20 -0.57
C ALA A 382 -19.61 13.72 -0.27
N SER A 383 -19.53 12.84 -1.28
CA SER A 383 -19.73 11.41 -1.12
C SER A 383 -18.70 10.79 -0.16
N LEU A 384 -17.43 11.19 -0.29
CA LEU A 384 -16.33 10.75 0.57
C LEU A 384 -16.55 11.19 2.03
N LEU A 385 -16.94 12.44 2.26
CA LEU A 385 -17.14 12.96 3.62
C LEU A 385 -18.31 12.28 4.32
N ILE A 386 -19.43 12.07 3.62
CA ILE A 386 -20.59 11.34 4.16
C ILE A 386 -20.20 9.91 4.52
N ALA A 387 -19.50 9.22 3.62
CA ALA A 387 -19.03 7.85 3.84
C ALA A 387 -18.08 7.75 5.03
N LEU A 388 -17.13 8.67 5.15
CA LEU A 388 -16.20 8.75 6.28
C LEU A 388 -16.91 8.94 7.62
N LEU A 389 -17.91 9.83 7.68
CA LEU A 389 -18.69 10.04 8.90
C LEU A 389 -19.41 8.75 9.33
N VAL A 390 -20.08 8.07 8.39
CA VAL A 390 -20.73 6.78 8.66
C VAL A 390 -19.70 5.73 9.10
N ARG A 391 -18.53 5.68 8.45
CA ARG A 391 -17.44 4.76 8.83
C ARG A 391 -17.00 4.97 10.26
N VAL A 392 -16.74 6.21 10.68
CA VAL A 392 -16.29 6.53 12.05
C VAL A 392 -17.35 6.13 13.08
N LEU A 393 -18.62 6.46 12.83
CA LEU A 393 -19.73 6.10 13.71
C LEU A 393 -19.87 4.57 13.83
N PHE A 394 -19.81 3.84 12.72
CA PHE A 394 -19.99 2.40 12.73
C PHE A 394 -18.76 1.66 13.29
N THR A 395 -17.55 2.18 13.06
CA THR A 395 -16.34 1.66 13.69
C THR A 395 -16.42 1.79 15.21
N PHE A 396 -16.88 2.94 15.72
CA PHE A 396 -17.12 3.11 17.14
C PHE A 396 -18.09 2.05 17.69
N VAL A 397 -19.21 1.80 17.01
CA VAL A 397 -20.19 0.75 17.36
C VAL A 397 -19.56 -0.65 17.37
N CYS A 398 -18.75 -0.98 16.34
CA CYS A 398 -18.07 -2.29 16.24
C CYS A 398 -17.09 -2.54 17.39
N VAL A 399 -16.54 -1.48 17.98
CA VAL A 399 -15.54 -1.56 19.07
C VAL A 399 -16.22 -1.48 20.46
N LEU A 400 -17.52 -1.14 20.56
CA LEU A 400 -18.23 -1.05 21.85
C LEU A 400 -18.10 -2.31 22.71
N CYS A 401 -18.20 -3.48 22.09
CA CYS A 401 -18.16 -4.79 22.75
C CYS A 401 -16.74 -5.38 22.88
N ALA A 402 -15.68 -4.61 22.63
CA ALA A 402 -14.30 -5.12 22.60
C ALA A 402 -13.52 -4.91 23.92
N GLY A 403 -14.17 -4.42 24.98
CA GLY A 403 -13.55 -4.27 26.31
C GLY A 403 -12.68 -3.02 26.50
N PHE A 404 -12.53 -2.18 25.47
CA PHE A 404 -11.76 -0.93 25.54
C PHE A 404 -12.47 0.18 26.33
N ASN A 405 -11.71 1.18 26.77
CA ASN A 405 -12.23 2.41 27.38
C ASN A 405 -12.81 3.35 26.31
N MET A 406 -13.72 4.27 26.68
CA MET A 406 -14.36 5.18 25.71
C MET A 406 -13.36 6.02 24.92
N LYS A 407 -12.28 6.49 25.55
CA LYS A 407 -11.20 7.22 24.86
C LYS A 407 -10.50 6.37 23.80
N GLU A 408 -10.23 5.11 24.11
CA GLU A 408 -9.58 4.15 23.21
C GLU A 408 -10.49 3.79 22.03
N LYS A 409 -11.81 3.64 22.28
CA LYS A 409 -12.80 3.41 21.21
C LYS A 409 -12.84 4.56 20.20
N VAL A 410 -12.80 5.79 20.70
CA VAL A 410 -12.72 6.99 19.84
C VAL A 410 -11.42 7.01 19.05
N PHE A 411 -10.29 6.68 19.70
CA PHE A 411 -9.00 6.59 19.01
C PHE A 411 -9.03 5.57 17.87
N ILE A 412 -9.52 4.34 18.13
CA ILE A 412 -9.60 3.29 17.11
C ILE A 412 -10.48 3.76 15.94
N ALA A 413 -11.63 4.37 16.20
CA ALA A 413 -12.53 4.86 15.16
C ALA A 413 -11.88 5.95 14.28
N LEU A 414 -11.13 6.87 14.90
CA LEU A 414 -10.41 7.94 14.19
C LEU A 414 -9.17 7.43 13.44
N ALA A 415 -8.45 6.47 14.00
CA ALA A 415 -7.31 5.85 13.36
C ALA A 415 -7.70 5.04 12.11
N TRP A 416 -8.99 4.66 11.99
CA TRP A 416 -9.54 3.88 10.88
C TRP A 416 -10.02 4.71 9.68
N MET A 417 -9.64 5.99 9.58
CA MET A 417 -10.01 6.88 8.49
C MET A 417 -9.04 6.97 7.28
N PRO A 418 -7.71 6.85 7.43
CA PRO A 418 -6.77 7.17 6.35
C PRO A 418 -6.93 6.26 5.13
N LYS A 419 -6.97 6.85 3.92
CA LYS A 419 -7.00 6.18 2.62
C LYS A 419 -5.78 6.59 1.79
N ALA A 420 -5.14 5.65 1.12
CA ALA A 420 -3.95 5.90 0.28
C ALA A 420 -3.64 4.73 -0.67
N THR A 421 -2.99 3.69 -0.15
CA THR A 421 -2.30 2.68 -0.97
C THR A 421 -3.24 1.79 -1.78
N VAL A 422 -4.31 1.27 -1.17
CA VAL A 422 -5.28 0.44 -1.91
C VAL A 422 -5.99 1.27 -2.97
N GLN A 423 -6.42 2.49 -2.62
CA GLN A 423 -7.06 3.41 -3.57
C GLN A 423 -6.17 3.72 -4.77
N ALA A 424 -4.87 3.91 -4.52
CA ALA A 424 -3.90 4.08 -5.58
C ALA A 424 -3.81 2.80 -6.44
N ALA A 425 -3.63 1.65 -5.80
CA ALA A 425 -3.32 0.41 -6.48
C ALA A 425 -4.49 -0.12 -7.34
N ILE A 426 -5.74 -0.02 -6.86
CA ILE A 426 -6.92 -0.56 -7.58
C ILE A 426 -7.84 0.50 -8.19
N GLY A 427 -7.70 1.78 -7.83
CA GLY A 427 -8.60 2.85 -8.31
C GLY A 427 -8.55 3.08 -9.82
N SER A 428 -7.41 2.81 -10.46
CA SER A 428 -7.25 2.91 -11.92
C SER A 428 -7.64 1.64 -12.69
N THR A 429 -7.76 0.50 -12.00
CA THR A 429 -7.96 -0.81 -12.62
C THR A 429 -9.27 -0.89 -13.40
N ALA A 430 -10.37 -0.33 -12.87
CA ALA A 430 -11.66 -0.33 -13.57
C ALA A 430 -11.64 0.55 -14.83
N LEU A 431 -10.93 1.69 -14.78
CA LEU A 431 -10.73 2.58 -15.93
C LEU A 431 -9.89 1.90 -17.02
N ASP A 432 -8.81 1.22 -16.64
CA ASP A 432 -7.93 0.53 -17.59
C ASP A 432 -8.67 -0.60 -18.32
N MET A 433 -9.56 -1.33 -17.62
CA MET A 433 -10.43 -2.32 -18.25
C MET A 433 -11.47 -1.71 -19.18
N ALA A 434 -12.05 -0.57 -18.81
CA ALA A 434 -13.00 0.15 -19.66
C ALA A 434 -12.35 0.67 -20.96
N ARG A 435 -11.06 1.07 -20.90
CA ARG A 435 -10.29 1.48 -22.08
C ARG A 435 -9.93 0.32 -23.00
N GLY A 436 -9.76 -0.88 -22.46
CA GLY A 436 -9.51 -2.10 -23.24
C GLY A 436 -10.72 -2.60 -24.05
N LYS A 437 -11.93 -2.10 -23.77
CA LYS A 437 -13.14 -2.43 -24.53
C LYS A 437 -13.51 -1.29 -25.47
N GLU A 438 -13.28 -1.48 -26.77
CA GLU A 438 -13.62 -0.51 -27.80
C GLU A 438 -15.15 -0.27 -27.85
N GLY A 439 -15.57 0.99 -27.92
CA GLY A 439 -16.98 1.39 -28.14
C GLY A 439 -17.82 1.73 -26.89
N GLN A 440 -17.27 1.67 -25.67
CA GLN A 440 -18.02 1.96 -24.42
C GLN A 440 -17.51 3.21 -23.69
N GLN A 441 -17.70 4.40 -24.29
CA GLN A 441 -17.25 5.68 -23.72
C GLN A 441 -17.86 5.98 -22.34
N GLU A 442 -19.10 5.55 -22.07
CA GLU A 442 -19.73 5.74 -20.75
C GLU A 442 -18.99 5.02 -19.62
N LEU A 443 -18.50 3.80 -19.85
CA LEU A 443 -17.72 3.06 -18.85
C LEU A 443 -16.39 3.73 -18.55
N GLN A 444 -15.79 4.39 -19.54
CA GLN A 444 -14.57 5.17 -19.33
C GLN A 444 -14.85 6.40 -18.47
N LYS A 445 -16.00 7.07 -18.66
CA LYS A 445 -16.43 8.18 -17.80
C LYS A 445 -16.60 7.72 -16.35
N TYR A 446 -17.31 6.61 -16.12
CA TYR A 446 -17.45 6.05 -14.77
C TYR A 446 -16.10 5.65 -14.16
N GLY A 447 -15.21 5.06 -14.95
CA GLY A 447 -13.84 4.75 -14.52
C GLY A 447 -13.03 5.99 -14.13
N MET A 448 -13.17 7.09 -14.87
CA MET A 448 -12.53 8.37 -14.55
C MET A 448 -13.10 8.97 -13.27
N ASP A 449 -14.42 8.89 -13.06
CA ASP A 449 -15.06 9.34 -11.82
C ASP A 449 -14.55 8.53 -10.61
N VAL A 450 -14.47 7.20 -10.74
CA VAL A 450 -13.93 6.32 -9.69
C VAL A 450 -12.49 6.69 -9.35
N LEU A 451 -11.63 6.82 -10.38
CA LEU A 451 -10.23 7.18 -10.20
C LEU A 451 -10.08 8.57 -9.56
N THR A 452 -10.88 9.53 -9.99
CA THR A 452 -10.85 10.91 -9.47
C THR A 452 -11.20 10.94 -7.99
N VAL A 453 -12.31 10.29 -7.60
CA VAL A 453 -12.70 10.22 -6.18
C VAL A 453 -11.69 9.43 -5.36
N ALA A 454 -11.13 8.35 -5.91
CA ALA A 454 -10.06 7.60 -5.27
C ALA A 454 -8.88 8.51 -4.94
N VAL A 455 -8.35 9.27 -5.90
CA VAL A 455 -7.22 10.18 -5.66
C VAL A 455 -7.56 11.32 -4.71
N LEU A 456 -8.75 11.91 -4.83
CA LEU A 456 -9.22 12.93 -3.88
C LEU A 456 -9.25 12.37 -2.44
N SER A 457 -9.63 11.10 -2.28
CA SER A 457 -9.59 10.44 -0.97
C SER A 457 -8.18 10.32 -0.42
N ILE A 458 -7.17 10.04 -1.27
CA ILE A 458 -5.76 9.99 -0.87
C ILE A 458 -5.29 11.37 -0.43
N LEU A 459 -5.54 12.38 -1.26
CA LEU A 459 -5.12 13.76 -1.04
C LEU A 459 -5.69 14.34 0.27
N LEU A 460 -6.95 14.04 0.59
CA LEU A 460 -7.61 14.57 1.77
C LEU A 460 -7.35 13.73 3.01
N THR A 461 -7.52 12.41 2.94
CA THR A 461 -7.59 11.59 4.15
C THR A 461 -6.24 11.08 4.64
N ALA A 462 -5.23 10.93 3.77
CA ALA A 462 -3.89 10.54 4.21
C ALA A 462 -3.24 11.58 5.15
N PRO A 463 -3.17 12.88 4.81
CA PRO A 463 -2.59 13.87 5.71
C PRO A 463 -3.47 14.11 6.95
N VAL A 464 -4.80 14.21 6.77
CA VAL A 464 -5.74 14.39 7.90
C VAL A 464 -5.64 13.21 8.87
N GLY A 465 -5.57 11.99 8.34
CA GLY A 465 -5.42 10.77 9.10
C GLY A 465 -4.12 10.70 9.90
N ALA A 466 -2.98 11.04 9.29
CA ALA A 466 -1.69 11.11 9.98
C ALA A 466 -1.74 12.11 11.15
N VAL A 467 -2.25 13.32 10.91
CA VAL A 467 -2.41 14.36 11.95
C VAL A 467 -3.31 13.86 13.09
N ILE A 468 -4.44 13.24 12.76
CA ILE A 468 -5.39 12.75 13.76
C ILE A 468 -4.78 11.64 14.61
N ILE A 469 -4.11 10.64 14.03
CA ILE A 469 -3.46 9.57 14.81
C ILE A 469 -2.38 10.15 15.71
N GLY A 470 -1.55 11.05 15.17
CA GLY A 470 -0.46 11.68 15.91
C GLY A 470 -0.89 12.52 17.10
N LEU A 471 -1.96 13.31 16.95
CA LEU A 471 -2.47 14.17 18.03
C LEU A 471 -3.36 13.42 19.02
N SER A 472 -4.21 12.52 18.52
CA SER A 472 -5.17 11.80 19.36
C SER A 472 -4.54 10.65 20.12
N GLY A 473 -3.48 10.02 19.60
CA GLY A 473 -2.77 8.92 20.26
C GLY A 473 -2.29 9.29 21.67
N PRO A 474 -1.46 10.33 21.85
CA PRO A 474 -0.97 10.73 23.16
C PRO A 474 -2.05 11.20 24.15
N TYR A 475 -3.20 11.68 23.64
CA TYR A 475 -4.29 12.22 24.44
C TYR A 475 -5.32 11.16 24.87
N LEU A 476 -5.58 10.18 24.01
CA LEU A 476 -6.63 9.18 24.19
C LEU A 476 -6.09 7.83 24.69
N LEU A 477 -4.84 7.47 24.37
CA LEU A 477 -4.23 6.21 24.77
C LEU A 477 -3.52 6.35 26.12
N GLN A 478 -3.59 5.29 26.93
CA GLN A 478 -2.88 5.22 28.20
C GLN A 478 -1.45 4.77 27.98
N LYS A 479 -0.52 5.38 28.72
CA LYS A 479 0.82 4.85 28.97
C LYS A 479 0.78 3.92 30.18
N PRO A 480 1.61 2.86 30.23
CA PRO A 480 1.73 2.03 31.42
C PRO A 480 2.06 2.90 32.63
N LYS A 481 1.33 2.73 33.74
CA LYS A 481 1.58 3.45 35.00
C LYS A 481 2.90 3.03 35.67
N ASN A 482 3.51 1.93 35.22
CA ASN A 482 4.77 1.40 35.71
C ASN A 482 5.78 1.24 34.56
N SER A 483 6.29 2.35 34.04
CA SER A 483 7.62 2.31 33.42
C SER A 483 8.63 2.62 34.52
N PRO A 484 9.62 1.74 34.81
CA PRO A 484 10.74 2.10 35.67
C PRO A 484 11.63 3.06 34.86
N VAL A 485 11.23 4.33 34.76
CA VAL A 485 12.15 5.41 34.43
C VAL A 485 12.80 5.85 35.73
N MET A 486 13.63 4.96 36.28
CA MET A 486 14.60 5.29 37.32
C MET A 486 15.91 4.57 37.03
N PHE A 487 16.50 4.79 35.86
CA PHE A 487 17.93 4.62 35.64
C PHE A 487 18.32 5.50 34.45
N ALA A 488 18.73 6.74 34.72
CA ALA A 488 19.72 7.51 33.95
C ALA A 488 19.80 9.03 34.28
N GLU A 489 19.08 9.56 35.28
CA GLU A 489 19.20 11.00 35.62
C GLU A 489 19.45 11.32 37.10
N SER A 490 19.63 10.32 37.97
CA SER A 490 19.94 10.55 39.40
C SER A 490 21.35 10.14 39.84
N SER A 491 22.20 9.65 38.93
CA SER A 491 23.57 9.20 39.28
C SER A 491 24.68 10.14 38.83
N ILE A 492 24.36 11.29 38.22
CA ILE A 492 25.36 12.30 37.82
C ILE A 492 25.43 13.48 38.82
N CYS A 493 24.45 13.63 39.73
CA CYS A 493 24.48 14.66 40.80
C CYS A 493 25.05 14.17 42.15
N ALA A 494 25.67 12.99 42.22
CA ALA A 494 26.31 12.47 43.45
C ALA A 494 27.84 12.27 43.33
N PHE A 495 28.46 12.79 42.26
CA PHE A 495 29.92 12.84 42.09
C PHE A 495 30.34 14.23 41.58
N LEU A 496 30.04 15.24 42.39
CA LEU A 496 30.72 16.52 42.55
C LEU A 496 30.59 16.85 44.04
#